data_AF-C5FU62-F1
#
_entry.id   AF-C5FU62-F1
#
_cell.length_a   1.000
_cell.length_b   1.000
_cell.length_c   1.000
_cell.angle_alpha   90.00
_cell.angle_beta   90.00
_cell.angle_gamma   90.00
#
_symmetry.space_group_name_H-M   'P 1'
#
loop_
_entity.id
_entity.type
_entity.pdbx_description
1 polymer ?
#
loop_
_entity_poly.entity_id
_entity_poly.type
_entity_poly.pdbx_seq_one_letter_code
_entity_poly.pdbx_strand_id
1 'polypeptide(L)'
;MFDFEDPLMDQEKCFISVGKLPVFIDPTQPPQKKAPFSAILGHAFNHKVELILPREVHESAWSSISEAVQQHRYARAIFPLSALLEGEFFTKYIKIGNVLMISEGRRGVDNVYALKDGILTLELDKPSYESAGLIGKAIRSGDRKHIKSRYLVEINLRPPSMLHGKKGFERVVWAFKNVLNSSVTWLFSDLSKSSSLTDEDAPIRKYHPQIITCSPVESVMTKVLTPPFGSESLLPIKDRDSLRETCDELQEWLALASLGSERILENDSIDPYLSRYEVPLRNECKASNLVRVTWRGLMPSSWVMNLFISVLRNCGSQSMNANHWFGLLVSAMGKDAVDGKDGYSVIALPFASSRLEEEEGDSIDKKPSCQRRFVCWEYVGGNVASF
;
A
#
# COMPACT_ATOMS: atom_id res chain seq x y z
N MET A 1 21.82 13.99 27.74
CA MET A 1 21.93 12.97 26.68
C MET A 1 21.49 13.66 25.41
N PHE A 2 22.45 14.10 24.59
CA PHE A 2 22.17 14.82 23.36
C PHE A 2 21.84 13.76 22.31
N ASP A 3 20.55 13.50 22.09
CA ASP A 3 20.12 12.76 20.91
C ASP A 3 20.34 13.67 19.71
N PHE A 4 21.20 13.25 18.80
CA PHE A 4 21.44 13.91 17.53
C PHE A 4 20.14 13.85 16.73
N GLU A 5 19.58 15.01 16.42
CA GLU A 5 18.50 15.16 15.45
C GLU A 5 18.97 14.55 14.12
N ASP A 6 18.16 13.65 13.53
CA ASP A 6 18.29 13.37 12.10
C ASP A 6 17.43 14.41 11.36
N PRO A 7 18.04 15.47 10.77
CA PRO A 7 17.31 16.52 10.06
C PRO A 7 16.48 15.99 8.87
N LEU A 8 16.63 14.71 8.53
CA LEU A 8 15.85 14.03 7.51
C LEU A 8 14.49 13.50 8.01
N MET A 9 14.17 13.53 9.30
CA MET A 9 12.88 13.04 9.84
C MET A 9 11.67 13.92 9.44
N ASP A 10 11.93 15.16 9.02
CA ASP A 10 10.90 16.14 8.66
C ASP A 10 10.73 16.32 7.13
N GLN A 11 11.47 15.54 6.32
CA GLN A 11 11.41 15.63 4.85
C GLN A 11 10.65 14.44 4.25
N GLU A 12 9.87 14.72 3.21
CA GLU A 12 9.31 13.70 2.33
C GLU A 12 10.46 12.94 1.66
N LYS A 13 10.41 11.61 1.73
CA LYS A 13 11.42 10.71 1.15
C LYS A 13 10.77 9.77 0.16
N CYS A 14 11.49 9.52 -0.93
CA CYS A 14 11.21 8.42 -1.83
C CYS A 14 12.37 7.43 -1.79
N PHE A 15 12.09 6.20 -1.38
CA PHE A 15 13.07 5.11 -1.41
C PHE A 15 12.89 4.29 -2.69
N ILE A 16 13.96 4.22 -3.49
CA ILE A 16 13.96 3.48 -4.76
C ILE A 16 14.68 2.15 -4.57
N SER A 17 14.01 1.05 -4.90
CA SER A 17 14.56 -0.30 -4.89
C SER A 17 14.48 -0.91 -6.29
N VAL A 18 15.64 -1.23 -6.86
CA VAL A 18 15.76 -1.93 -8.14
C VAL A 18 16.26 -3.35 -7.89
N GLY A 19 15.63 -4.35 -8.49
CA GLY A 19 16.01 -5.73 -8.25
C GLY A 19 15.41 -6.74 -9.22
N LYS A 20 15.59 -8.02 -8.89
CA LYS A 20 15.02 -9.17 -9.60
C LYS A 20 13.98 -9.86 -8.72
N LEU A 21 12.83 -10.18 -9.30
CA LEU A 21 11.81 -10.99 -8.65
C LEU A 21 12.26 -12.47 -8.62
N PRO A 22 11.85 -13.23 -7.58
CA PRO A 22 12.09 -14.66 -7.54
C PRO A 22 11.49 -15.37 -8.75
N VAL A 23 12.17 -16.41 -9.23
CA VAL A 23 11.72 -17.25 -10.36
C VAL A 23 10.37 -17.91 -10.05
N PHE A 24 10.19 -18.34 -8.81
CA PHE A 24 8.97 -18.93 -8.32
C PHE A 24 8.53 -18.23 -7.05
N ILE A 25 7.24 -17.90 -6.99
CA ILE A 25 6.59 -17.30 -5.82
C ILE A 25 5.42 -18.18 -5.44
N ASP A 26 5.52 -18.79 -4.26
CA ASP A 26 4.39 -19.48 -3.62
C ASP A 26 3.37 -18.42 -3.16
N PRO A 27 2.08 -18.49 -3.57
CA PRO A 27 1.06 -17.52 -3.16
C PRO A 27 0.75 -17.62 -1.68
N THR A 28 0.95 -18.81 -1.11
CA THR A 28 0.66 -19.07 0.29
C THR A 28 1.77 -18.57 1.20
N GLN A 29 2.98 -18.44 0.66
CA GLN A 29 4.18 -17.99 1.38
C GLN A 29 5.03 -17.05 0.51
N PRO A 30 4.53 -15.84 0.20
CA PRO A 30 5.32 -14.89 -0.56
C PRO A 30 6.54 -14.41 0.26
N PRO A 31 7.64 -13.99 -0.42
CA PRO A 31 8.75 -13.32 0.25
C PRO A 31 8.26 -12.14 1.08
N GLN A 32 8.87 -11.88 2.23
CA GLN A 32 8.39 -10.82 3.13
C GLN A 32 9.41 -9.70 3.36
N LYS A 33 10.71 -9.99 3.20
CA LYS A 33 11.79 -9.12 3.67
C LYS A 33 12.36 -8.17 2.63
N LYS A 34 12.10 -8.41 1.34
CA LYS A 34 12.69 -7.63 0.24
C LYS A 34 11.61 -6.93 -0.55
N ALA A 35 11.93 -5.77 -1.10
CA ALA A 35 11.08 -5.09 -2.07
C ALA A 35 10.81 -6.01 -3.29
N PRO A 36 9.64 -5.90 -3.93
CA PRO A 36 8.51 -5.03 -3.56
C PRO A 36 7.64 -5.58 -2.41
N PHE A 37 7.88 -6.81 -1.96
CA PHE A 37 7.01 -7.47 -0.99
C PHE A 37 7.02 -6.82 0.39
N SER A 38 8.19 -6.38 0.86
CA SER A 38 8.31 -5.64 2.13
C SER A 38 7.54 -4.33 2.11
N ALA A 39 7.54 -3.62 0.97
CA ALA A 39 6.76 -2.40 0.79
C ALA A 39 5.25 -2.71 0.86
N ILE A 40 4.77 -3.74 0.15
CA ILE A 40 3.36 -4.15 0.19
C ILE A 40 2.91 -4.49 1.62
N LEU A 41 3.69 -5.31 2.34
CA LEU A 41 3.37 -5.72 3.71
C LEU A 41 3.53 -4.58 4.72
N GLY A 42 4.42 -3.63 4.43
CA GLY A 42 4.69 -2.46 5.26
C GLY A 42 3.53 -1.46 5.32
N HIS A 43 2.59 -1.52 4.38
CA HIS A 43 1.43 -0.61 4.26
C HIS A 43 0.12 -1.35 4.53
N ALA A 44 -0.36 -1.29 5.77
CA ALA A 44 -1.55 -2.03 6.17
C ALA A 44 -2.85 -1.40 5.69
N PHE A 45 -2.95 -0.07 5.73
CA PHE A 45 -4.15 0.68 5.40
C PHE A 45 -4.01 1.30 4.01
N ASN A 46 -4.55 0.65 2.98
CA ASN A 46 -4.48 1.15 1.60
C ASN A 46 -5.81 1.79 1.20
N HIS A 47 -5.78 3.01 0.65
CA HIS A 47 -6.96 3.74 0.21
C HIS A 47 -7.27 3.53 -1.27
N LYS A 48 -6.23 3.58 -2.10
CA LYS A 48 -6.31 3.54 -3.56
C LYS A 48 -5.30 2.53 -4.07
N VAL A 49 -5.75 1.61 -4.91
CA VAL A 49 -4.88 0.65 -5.62
C VAL A 49 -5.15 0.80 -7.10
N GLU A 50 -4.11 0.94 -7.89
CA GLU A 50 -4.20 1.08 -9.34
C GLU A 50 -3.27 0.07 -10.01
N LEU A 51 -3.81 -0.66 -10.96
CA LEU A 51 -3.06 -1.57 -11.82
C LEU A 51 -3.08 -1.01 -13.24
N ILE A 52 -1.90 -0.78 -13.80
CA ILE A 52 -1.72 -0.32 -15.19
C ILE A 52 -1.00 -1.43 -15.95
N LEU A 53 -1.59 -1.87 -17.05
CA LEU A 53 -1.00 -2.90 -17.92
C LEU A 53 -1.40 -2.68 -19.39
N PRO A 54 -0.67 -3.27 -20.36
CA PRO A 54 -1.11 -3.29 -21.74
C PRO A 54 -2.50 -3.92 -21.92
N ARG A 55 -3.31 -3.36 -22.80
CA ARG A 55 -4.69 -3.82 -23.08
C ARG A 55 -4.72 -5.30 -23.47
N GLU A 56 -3.77 -5.76 -24.28
CA GLU A 56 -3.67 -7.17 -24.71
C GLU A 56 -3.53 -8.12 -23.51
N VAL A 57 -2.79 -7.70 -22.48
CA VAL A 57 -2.61 -8.47 -21.24
C VAL A 57 -3.89 -8.46 -20.43
N HIS A 58 -4.59 -7.32 -20.39
CA HIS A 58 -5.87 -7.23 -19.67
C HIS A 58 -6.91 -8.15 -20.32
N GLU A 59 -7.12 -8.05 -21.62
CA GLU A 59 -8.11 -8.85 -22.35
C GLU A 59 -7.90 -10.38 -22.20
N SER A 60 -6.65 -10.81 -22.07
CA SER A 60 -6.28 -12.23 -21.96
C SER A 60 -6.26 -12.77 -20.53
N ALA A 61 -5.82 -11.97 -19.54
CA ALA A 61 -5.53 -12.45 -18.18
C ALA A 61 -6.53 -11.97 -17.12
N TRP A 62 -7.39 -11.00 -17.44
CA TRP A 62 -8.21 -10.33 -16.45
C TRP A 62 -9.23 -11.24 -15.77
N SER A 63 -9.83 -12.19 -16.49
CA SER A 63 -10.75 -13.17 -15.90
C SER A 63 -10.07 -13.97 -14.79
N SER A 64 -8.88 -14.51 -15.04
CA SER A 64 -8.09 -15.25 -14.05
C SER A 64 -7.62 -14.37 -12.88
N ILE A 65 -7.22 -13.12 -13.15
CA ILE A 65 -6.79 -12.18 -12.10
C ILE A 65 -7.98 -11.81 -11.21
N SER A 66 -9.13 -11.45 -11.80
CA SER A 66 -10.32 -11.02 -11.07
C SER A 66 -10.92 -12.13 -10.20
N GLU A 67 -10.91 -13.37 -10.70
CA GLU A 67 -11.34 -14.56 -9.95
C GLU A 67 -10.42 -14.84 -8.76
N ALA A 68 -9.10 -14.76 -8.96
CA ALA A 68 -8.11 -15.05 -7.91
C ALA A 68 -8.11 -14.02 -6.78
N VAL A 69 -8.29 -12.74 -7.10
CA VAL A 69 -8.19 -11.64 -6.13
C VAL A 69 -9.44 -11.52 -5.26
N GLN A 70 -10.59 -11.96 -5.80
CA GLN A 70 -11.91 -11.84 -5.19
C GLN A 70 -12.29 -10.39 -4.83
N GLN A 71 -13.60 -10.15 -4.77
CA GLN A 71 -14.11 -8.82 -4.46
C GLN A 71 -13.96 -8.51 -2.96
N HIS A 72 -13.15 -7.51 -2.63
CA HIS A 72 -12.96 -7.10 -1.24
C HIS A 72 -14.13 -6.25 -0.74
N ARG A 73 -14.51 -6.46 0.52
CA ARG A 73 -15.58 -5.71 1.20
C ARG A 73 -15.08 -5.28 2.57
N TYR A 74 -15.46 -4.08 2.97
CA TYR A 74 -15.23 -3.54 4.30
C TYR A 74 -16.53 -2.93 4.84
N ALA A 75 -16.57 -2.67 6.14
CA ALA A 75 -17.71 -2.07 6.82
C ALA A 75 -17.39 -0.65 7.27
N ARG A 76 -18.40 0.20 7.27
CA ARG A 76 -18.41 1.50 7.93
C ARG A 76 -19.46 1.48 9.05
N ALA A 77 -19.07 1.77 10.28
CA ALA A 77 -19.97 1.76 11.43
C ALA A 77 -19.58 2.83 12.45
N ILE A 78 -20.53 3.26 13.28
CA ILE A 78 -20.33 4.32 14.27
C ILE A 78 -20.50 3.72 15.67
N PHE A 79 -19.44 3.76 16.48
CA PHE A 79 -19.48 3.27 17.86
C PHE A 79 -18.27 3.76 18.67
N PRO A 80 -18.33 3.77 20.02
CA PRO A 80 -17.24 4.23 20.87
C PRO A 80 -16.11 3.20 21.02
N LEU A 81 -14.93 3.63 21.46
CA LEU A 81 -13.78 2.74 21.71
C LEU A 81 -14.09 1.62 22.72
N SER A 82 -14.98 1.89 23.69
CA SER A 82 -15.37 0.89 24.70
C SER A 82 -16.00 -0.36 24.07
N ALA A 83 -16.70 -0.21 22.95
CA ALA A 83 -17.31 -1.32 22.23
C ALA A 83 -16.29 -2.34 21.70
N LEU A 84 -15.05 -1.92 21.44
CA LEU A 84 -13.96 -2.80 21.02
C LEU A 84 -13.57 -3.81 22.12
N LEU A 85 -13.79 -3.43 23.38
CA LEU A 85 -13.35 -4.18 24.56
C LEU A 85 -14.46 -5.05 25.16
N GLU A 86 -15.65 -5.05 24.56
CA GLU A 86 -16.84 -5.69 25.13
C GLU A 86 -17.26 -6.95 24.37
N GLY A 87 -17.66 -7.96 25.16
CA GLY A 87 -18.38 -9.14 24.69
C GLY A 87 -17.71 -9.90 23.54
N GLU A 88 -18.54 -10.29 22.58
CA GLU A 88 -18.13 -11.10 21.44
C GLU A 88 -17.24 -10.34 20.46
N PHE A 89 -17.35 -9.02 20.37
CA PHE A 89 -16.49 -8.23 19.49
C PHE A 89 -15.03 -8.40 19.88
N PHE A 90 -14.72 -8.19 21.17
CA PHE A 90 -13.37 -8.33 21.70
C PHE A 90 -12.83 -9.76 21.51
N THR A 91 -13.66 -10.76 21.77
CA THR A 91 -13.26 -12.17 21.71
C THR A 91 -13.05 -12.64 20.27
N LYS A 92 -14.04 -12.43 19.39
CA LYS A 92 -14.03 -12.92 18.01
C LYS A 92 -13.01 -12.17 17.15
N TYR A 93 -12.99 -10.84 17.20
CA TYR A 93 -12.19 -10.03 16.27
C TYR A 93 -10.79 -9.70 16.77
N ILE A 94 -10.58 -9.58 18.08
CA ILE A 94 -9.29 -9.11 18.65
C ILE A 94 -8.48 -10.27 19.23
N LYS A 95 -9.10 -11.13 20.05
CA LYS A 95 -8.42 -12.25 20.72
C LYS A 95 -8.18 -13.44 19.80
N ILE A 96 -9.21 -13.87 19.08
CA ILE A 96 -9.16 -15.06 18.22
C ILE A 96 -8.83 -14.67 16.78
N GLY A 97 -9.55 -13.69 16.23
CA GLY A 97 -9.41 -13.24 14.86
C GLY A 97 -8.37 -12.15 14.65
N ASN A 98 -8.41 -11.58 13.44
CA ASN A 98 -7.63 -10.40 13.09
C ASN A 98 -8.50 -9.46 12.26
N VAL A 99 -8.47 -8.19 12.61
CA VAL A 99 -9.22 -7.13 11.94
C VAL A 99 -8.31 -5.94 11.71
N LEU A 100 -8.63 -5.18 10.68
CA LEU A 100 -8.03 -3.90 10.38
C LEU A 100 -9.08 -2.82 10.61
N MET A 101 -8.80 -1.85 11.48
CA MET A 101 -9.75 -0.76 11.76
C MET A 101 -9.05 0.60 11.79
N ILE A 102 -9.74 1.61 11.29
CA ILE A 102 -9.25 2.99 11.33
C ILE A 102 -10.42 3.96 11.53
N SER A 103 -10.25 4.94 12.40
CA SER A 103 -11.29 5.94 12.70
C SER A 103 -11.30 7.08 11.68
N GLU A 104 -12.38 7.85 11.71
CA GLU A 104 -12.40 9.19 11.13
C GLU A 104 -11.48 10.16 11.89
N GLY A 105 -11.33 11.38 11.35
CA GLY A 105 -10.45 12.42 11.87
C GLY A 105 -9.22 12.68 11.00
N ARG A 106 -8.63 13.87 11.18
CA ARG A 106 -7.39 14.34 10.55
C ARG A 106 -6.23 14.17 11.54
N ARG A 107 -5.15 13.55 11.09
CA ARG A 107 -3.92 13.43 11.90
C ARG A 107 -3.38 14.81 12.26
N GLY A 108 -2.70 14.92 13.40
CA GLY A 108 -2.18 16.21 13.87
C GLY A 108 -3.25 17.13 14.46
N VAL A 109 -4.54 16.93 14.16
CA VAL A 109 -5.64 17.80 14.56
C VAL A 109 -6.62 17.06 15.48
N ASP A 110 -7.23 15.99 14.99
CA ASP A 110 -8.25 15.22 15.70
C ASP A 110 -7.64 14.02 16.44
N ASN A 111 -8.33 13.53 17.47
CA ASN A 111 -7.98 12.25 18.06
C ASN A 111 -8.30 11.13 17.05
N VAL A 112 -7.29 10.38 16.64
CA VAL A 112 -7.42 9.31 15.65
C VAL A 112 -6.99 7.97 16.23
N TYR A 113 -7.63 6.91 15.78
CA TYR A 113 -7.47 5.57 16.32
C TYR A 113 -7.30 4.55 15.19
N ALA A 114 -6.41 3.59 15.39
CA ALA A 114 -6.17 2.49 14.46
C ALA A 114 -6.00 1.17 15.22
N LEU A 115 -6.54 0.08 14.68
CA LEU A 115 -6.34 -1.27 15.20
C LEU A 115 -5.75 -2.14 14.10
N LYS A 116 -4.59 -2.71 14.38
CA LYS A 116 -3.88 -3.65 13.49
C LYS A 116 -3.19 -4.70 14.33
N ASP A 117 -3.34 -5.98 13.95
CA ASP A 117 -2.67 -7.11 14.61
C ASP A 117 -2.90 -7.18 16.13
N GLY A 118 -4.07 -6.71 16.57
CA GLY A 118 -4.45 -6.64 17.99
C GLY A 118 -3.80 -5.50 18.77
N ILE A 119 -3.05 -4.61 18.10
CA ILE A 119 -2.48 -3.40 18.69
C ILE A 119 -3.40 -2.22 18.34
N LEU A 120 -3.99 -1.63 19.38
CA LEU A 120 -4.79 -0.42 19.29
C LEU A 120 -3.89 0.78 19.50
N THR A 121 -3.75 1.61 18.46
CA THR A 121 -2.96 2.83 18.48
C THR A 121 -3.90 4.03 18.56
N LEU A 122 -3.63 4.94 19.49
CA LEU A 122 -4.38 6.17 19.72
C LEU A 122 -3.42 7.35 19.57
N GLU A 123 -3.74 8.28 18.68
CA GLU A 123 -3.09 9.58 18.61
C GLU A 123 -4.00 10.60 19.28
N LEU A 124 -3.58 11.09 20.45
CA LEU A 124 -4.37 11.94 21.31
C LEU A 124 -3.79 13.35 21.39
N ASP A 125 -4.66 14.34 21.50
CA ASP A 125 -4.28 15.66 21.96
C ASP A 125 -3.87 15.63 23.45
N LYS A 126 -3.18 16.69 23.89
CA LYS A 126 -2.68 16.79 25.27
C LYS A 126 -3.79 16.64 26.33
N PRO A 127 -4.93 17.36 26.26
CA PRO A 127 -5.99 17.24 27.26
C PRO A 127 -6.58 15.83 27.35
N SER A 128 -6.85 15.18 26.20
CA SER A 128 -7.40 13.83 26.19
C SER A 128 -6.41 12.81 26.72
N TYR A 129 -5.13 12.96 26.40
CA TYR A 129 -4.06 12.09 26.89
C TYR A 129 -3.90 12.17 28.42
N GLU A 130 -3.78 13.38 28.97
CA GLU A 130 -3.61 13.60 30.41
C GLU A 130 -4.83 13.10 31.19
N SER A 131 -6.03 13.33 30.68
CA SER A 131 -7.28 12.88 31.30
C SER A 131 -7.48 11.37 31.21
N ALA A 132 -7.12 10.75 30.07
CA ALA A 132 -7.23 9.31 29.89
C ALA A 132 -6.26 8.56 30.81
N GLY A 133 -5.15 9.21 31.17
CA GLY A 133 -4.13 8.64 32.04
C GLY A 133 -3.59 7.35 31.45
N LEU A 134 -3.36 7.27 30.14
CA LEU A 134 -2.77 6.09 29.50
C LEU A 134 -1.25 6.28 29.33
N ILE A 135 -0.52 5.16 29.24
CA ILE A 135 0.93 5.23 29.01
C ILE A 135 1.15 5.44 27.51
N GLY A 136 1.80 6.55 27.16
CA GLY A 136 2.06 6.93 25.77
C GLY A 136 3.37 7.69 25.65
N LYS A 137 3.77 7.95 24.41
CA LYS A 137 4.96 8.72 24.05
C LYS A 137 4.52 10.04 23.43
N ALA A 138 5.19 11.14 23.76
CA ALA A 138 4.93 12.40 23.08
C ALA A 138 5.41 12.32 21.63
N ILE A 139 4.55 12.69 20.68
CA ILE A 139 4.91 12.95 19.29
C ILE A 139 5.47 14.37 19.26
N ARG A 140 6.78 14.50 19.07
CA ARG A 140 7.40 15.80 18.87
C ARG A 140 7.04 16.27 17.47
N SER A 141 6.22 17.32 17.38
CA SER A 141 6.25 18.15 16.18
C SER A 141 7.64 18.80 16.17
N GLY A 142 8.27 18.94 14.99
CA GLY A 142 9.57 19.61 14.86
C GLY A 142 9.59 21.01 15.48
N ASP A 143 10.67 21.78 15.28
CA ASP A 143 11.01 23.05 15.97
C ASP A 143 9.96 24.21 15.90
N ARG A 144 8.76 23.93 15.40
CA ARG A 144 7.59 24.80 15.42
C ARG A 144 6.93 24.78 16.79
N LYS A 145 7.38 25.71 17.65
CA LYS A 145 6.86 26.10 18.97
C LYS A 145 5.33 26.32 19.06
N HIS A 146 4.60 26.35 17.93
CA HIS A 146 3.16 26.62 17.84
C HIS A 146 2.28 25.38 17.61
N ILE A 147 2.84 24.20 17.34
CA ILE A 147 2.04 22.97 17.16
C ILE A 147 1.85 22.29 18.52
N LYS A 148 0.58 22.05 18.90
CA LYS A 148 0.22 21.38 20.16
C LYS A 148 0.90 20.00 20.22
N SER A 149 1.56 19.70 21.33
CA SER A 149 2.14 18.36 21.58
C SER A 149 1.03 17.30 21.53
N ARG A 150 1.18 16.29 20.67
CA ARG A 150 0.31 15.11 20.60
C ARG A 150 0.98 13.92 21.25
N TYR A 151 0.19 12.91 21.60
CA TYR A 151 0.66 11.71 22.29
C TYR A 151 0.21 10.46 21.57
N LEU A 152 1.16 9.56 21.34
CA LEU A 152 0.92 8.23 20.78
C LEU A 152 0.79 7.22 21.92
N VAL A 153 -0.34 6.54 22.00
CA VAL A 153 -0.61 5.46 22.95
C VAL A 153 -0.79 4.17 22.17
N GLU A 154 0.01 3.14 22.48
CA GLU A 154 -0.08 1.82 21.85
C GLU A 154 -0.50 0.78 22.89
N ILE A 155 -1.60 0.10 22.64
CA ILE A 155 -2.18 -0.89 23.56
C ILE A 155 -2.29 -2.22 22.83
N ASN A 156 -1.40 -3.16 23.15
CA ASN A 156 -1.56 -4.53 22.68
C ASN A 156 -2.69 -5.21 23.46
N LEU A 157 -3.80 -5.49 22.80
CA LEU A 157 -5.03 -6.04 23.39
C LEU A 157 -5.04 -7.57 23.49
N ARG A 158 -4.04 -8.29 22.96
CA ARG A 158 -4.01 -9.76 22.94
C ARG A 158 -3.49 -10.46 24.20
N PRO A 159 -2.49 -9.94 24.94
CA PRO A 159 -1.92 -10.62 26.11
C PRO A 159 -2.96 -11.02 27.17
N PRO A 160 -2.67 -12.05 28.01
CA PRO A 160 -3.53 -12.44 29.12
C PRO A 160 -3.75 -11.35 30.18
N SER A 161 -2.90 -10.32 30.21
CA SER A 161 -3.08 -9.14 31.06
C SER A 161 -4.20 -8.20 30.57
N MET A 162 -4.63 -8.34 29.32
CA MET A 162 -5.73 -7.58 28.72
C MET A 162 -7.02 -8.38 28.75
N LEU A 163 -7.49 -8.65 29.97
CA LEU A 163 -8.75 -9.33 30.27
C LEU A 163 -9.43 -8.62 31.44
N HIS A 164 -10.75 -8.70 31.49
CA HIS A 164 -11.54 -8.15 32.60
C HIS A 164 -11.06 -8.70 33.95
N GLY A 165 -11.05 -7.83 34.96
CA GLY A 165 -10.53 -8.11 36.30
C GLY A 165 -9.03 -7.86 36.48
N LYS A 166 -8.27 -7.55 35.41
CA LYS A 166 -6.86 -7.14 35.52
C LYS A 166 -6.76 -5.62 35.60
N LYS A 167 -6.03 -5.10 36.60
CA LYS A 167 -5.87 -3.66 36.84
C LYS A 167 -5.47 -2.85 35.60
N GLY A 168 -4.56 -3.40 34.78
CA GLY A 168 -4.11 -2.74 33.55
C GLY A 168 -5.23 -2.59 32.51
N PHE A 169 -6.01 -3.66 32.31
CA PHE A 169 -7.15 -3.65 31.38
C PHE A 169 -8.29 -2.77 31.89
N GLU A 170 -8.62 -2.83 33.18
CA GLU A 170 -9.66 -1.98 33.79
C GLU A 170 -9.35 -0.49 33.64
N ARG A 171 -8.06 -0.09 33.65
CA ARG A 171 -7.65 1.29 33.36
C ARG A 171 -7.98 1.70 31.92
N VAL A 172 -7.77 0.81 30.96
CA VAL A 172 -8.12 1.05 29.54
C VAL A 172 -9.64 1.14 29.38
N VAL A 173 -10.38 0.21 29.97
CA VAL A 173 -11.86 0.22 29.96
C VAL A 173 -12.39 1.52 30.58
N TRP A 174 -11.83 1.95 31.72
CA TRP A 174 -12.22 3.21 32.35
C TRP A 174 -11.96 4.40 31.44
N ALA A 175 -10.78 4.49 30.82
CA ALA A 175 -10.45 5.57 29.91
C ALA A 175 -11.43 5.65 28.73
N PHE A 176 -11.81 4.51 28.15
CA PHE A 176 -12.74 4.48 27.00
C PHE A 176 -14.20 4.73 27.38
N LYS A 177 -14.59 4.48 28.64
CA LYS A 177 -15.95 4.76 29.11
C LYS A 177 -16.15 6.17 29.63
N ASN A 178 -15.11 6.78 30.21
CA ASN A 178 -15.24 8.05 30.93
C ASN A 178 -14.56 9.23 30.23
N VAL A 179 -13.51 8.98 29.45
CA VAL A 179 -12.72 10.05 28.81
C VAL A 179 -12.88 10.02 27.29
N LEU A 180 -12.49 8.91 26.66
CA LEU A 180 -12.58 8.70 25.21
C LEU A 180 -13.91 8.02 24.85
N ASN A 181 -15.01 8.57 25.38
CA ASN A 181 -16.35 7.97 25.34
C ASN A 181 -17.19 8.36 24.12
N SER A 182 -16.69 9.29 23.31
CA SER A 182 -17.37 9.73 22.10
C SER A 182 -17.38 8.61 21.06
N SER A 183 -18.52 8.44 20.39
CA SER A 183 -18.61 7.54 19.24
C SER A 183 -17.90 8.15 18.06
N VAL A 184 -17.20 7.32 17.29
CA VAL A 184 -16.54 7.74 16.05
C VAL A 184 -16.90 6.79 14.92
N THR A 185 -16.81 7.29 13.70
CA THR A 185 -16.94 6.47 12.51
C THR A 185 -15.69 5.62 12.32
N TRP A 186 -15.88 4.31 12.19
CA TRP A 186 -14.85 3.34 11.90
C TRP A 186 -14.98 2.82 10.49
N LEU A 187 -13.86 2.67 9.80
CA LEU A 187 -13.72 1.69 8.72
C LEU A 187 -13.18 0.40 9.33
N PHE A 188 -13.80 -0.72 8.97
CA PHE A 188 -13.53 -2.04 9.52
C PHE A 188 -13.37 -3.06 8.40
N SER A 189 -12.29 -3.82 8.41
CA SER A 189 -12.09 -4.97 7.53
C SER A 189 -11.78 -6.22 8.35
N ASP A 190 -12.56 -7.27 8.15
CA ASP A 190 -12.27 -8.61 8.67
C ASP A 190 -11.19 -9.26 7.80
N LEU A 191 -10.09 -9.71 8.41
CA LEU A 191 -8.96 -10.33 7.70
C LEU A 191 -9.05 -11.86 7.69
N SER A 192 -10.12 -12.45 8.22
CA SER A 192 -10.37 -13.87 8.11
C SER A 192 -10.69 -14.29 6.68
N LYS A 193 -10.38 -15.55 6.32
CA LYS A 193 -10.55 -16.08 4.95
C LYS A 193 -12.01 -16.12 4.49
N SER A 194 -12.95 -16.21 5.42
CA SER A 194 -14.39 -16.13 5.20
C SER A 194 -14.89 -14.88 5.90
N SER A 195 -14.98 -13.76 5.19
CA SER A 195 -15.33 -12.48 5.80
C SER A 195 -16.68 -12.60 6.52
N SER A 196 -16.67 -12.49 7.85
CA SER A 196 -17.89 -12.65 8.65
C SER A 196 -18.82 -11.43 8.59
N LEU A 197 -18.49 -10.41 7.80
CA LEU A 197 -19.23 -9.15 7.72
C LEU A 197 -20.72 -9.34 7.43
N THR A 198 -21.07 -10.39 6.70
CA THR A 198 -22.44 -10.71 6.29
C THR A 198 -23.08 -11.84 7.08
N ASP A 199 -22.37 -12.46 8.03
CA ASP A 199 -22.94 -13.55 8.83
C ASP A 199 -23.97 -12.97 9.82
N GLU A 200 -25.08 -13.68 10.06
CA GLU A 200 -26.11 -13.26 11.01
C GLU A 200 -25.53 -13.00 12.42
N ASP A 201 -24.58 -13.84 12.83
CA ASP A 201 -23.94 -13.80 14.15
C ASP A 201 -22.64 -12.96 14.16
N ALA A 202 -22.51 -12.00 13.24
CA ALA A 202 -21.34 -11.11 13.22
C ALA A 202 -21.47 -10.03 14.31
N PRO A 203 -20.55 -9.94 15.30
CA PRO A 203 -20.66 -8.98 16.39
C PRO A 203 -20.75 -7.52 15.94
N ILE A 204 -20.21 -7.19 14.76
CA ILE A 204 -20.27 -5.84 14.20
C ILE A 204 -21.69 -5.43 13.78
N ARG A 205 -22.60 -6.38 13.50
CA ARG A 205 -24.00 -6.09 13.09
C ARG A 205 -24.78 -5.32 14.15
N LYS A 206 -24.44 -5.46 15.42
CA LYS A 206 -25.00 -4.67 16.53
C LYS A 206 -24.93 -3.16 16.26
N TYR A 207 -23.94 -2.72 15.49
CA TYR A 207 -23.70 -1.32 15.16
C TYR A 207 -24.20 -0.92 13.76
N HIS A 208 -25.07 -1.72 13.15
CA HIS A 208 -25.71 -1.48 11.85
C HIS A 208 -24.71 -1.03 10.77
N PRO A 209 -23.68 -1.86 10.48
CA PRO A 209 -22.60 -1.48 9.58
C PRO A 209 -23.11 -1.30 8.16
N GLN A 210 -22.65 -0.24 7.50
CA GLN A 210 -22.76 -0.12 6.05
C GLN A 210 -21.65 -0.92 5.39
N ILE A 211 -22.01 -1.97 4.65
CA ILE A 211 -21.04 -2.76 3.89
C ILE A 211 -20.73 -2.05 2.57
N ILE A 212 -19.46 -1.80 2.32
CA ILE A 212 -18.94 -1.16 1.12
C ILE A 212 -18.07 -2.16 0.37
N THR A 213 -18.33 -2.27 -0.92
CA THR A 213 -17.64 -3.19 -1.80
C THR A 213 -16.62 -2.44 -2.65
N CYS A 214 -15.36 -2.88 -2.63
CA CYS A 214 -14.28 -2.31 -3.45
C CYS A 214 -14.38 -2.87 -4.88
N SER A 215 -15.22 -2.26 -5.72
CA SER A 215 -15.33 -2.66 -7.13
C SER A 215 -14.25 -2.02 -8.01
N PRO A 216 -13.68 -2.77 -8.97
CA PRO A 216 -12.73 -2.22 -9.94
C PRO A 216 -13.43 -1.23 -10.88
N VAL A 217 -12.76 -0.11 -11.15
CA VAL A 217 -13.13 0.86 -12.19
C VAL A 217 -12.07 0.83 -13.27
N GLU A 218 -12.45 0.47 -14.48
CA GLU A 218 -11.55 0.37 -15.63
C GLU A 218 -11.56 1.66 -16.45
N SER A 219 -10.38 2.08 -16.89
CA SER A 219 -10.18 3.20 -17.79
C SER A 219 -9.18 2.80 -18.85
N VAL A 220 -9.52 3.02 -20.12
CA VAL A 220 -8.63 2.71 -21.23
C VAL A 220 -7.95 3.97 -21.74
N MET A 221 -6.64 3.86 -21.98
CA MET A 221 -5.83 4.89 -22.63
C MET A 221 -5.35 4.33 -23.98
N THR A 222 -5.50 5.10 -25.05
CA THR A 222 -5.15 4.67 -26.40
C THR A 222 -3.86 5.37 -26.88
N LYS A 223 -3.04 4.66 -27.67
CA LYS A 223 -1.81 5.21 -28.27
C LYS A 223 -0.86 5.91 -27.28
N VAL A 224 -0.64 5.28 -26.14
CA VAL A 224 0.29 5.77 -25.11
C VAL A 224 1.71 5.38 -25.49
N LEU A 225 2.62 6.35 -25.55
CA LEU A 225 4.04 6.11 -25.67
C LEU A 225 4.53 5.44 -24.39
N THR A 226 4.96 4.19 -24.53
CA THR A 226 5.40 3.36 -23.42
C THR A 226 6.93 3.28 -23.42
N PRO A 227 7.60 3.55 -22.27
CA PRO A 227 9.03 3.38 -22.14
C PRO A 227 9.49 2.00 -22.58
N PRO A 228 10.71 1.85 -23.12
CA PRO A 228 11.19 0.59 -23.68
C PRO A 228 11.54 -0.42 -22.57
N PHE A 229 10.54 -0.93 -21.85
CA PHE A 229 10.71 -1.80 -20.68
C PHE A 229 11.45 -3.12 -20.98
N GLY A 230 11.44 -3.58 -22.23
CA GLY A 230 12.20 -4.75 -22.68
C GLY A 230 13.68 -4.46 -23.01
N SER A 231 14.10 -3.19 -23.03
CA SER A 231 15.47 -2.82 -23.36
C SER A 231 16.42 -3.03 -22.17
N GLU A 232 17.63 -3.47 -22.46
CA GLU A 232 18.70 -3.56 -21.46
C GLU A 232 19.21 -2.17 -21.06
N SER A 233 19.12 -1.19 -21.97
CA SER A 233 19.56 0.20 -21.75
C SER A 233 18.70 0.96 -20.75
N LEU A 234 17.46 0.54 -20.51
CA LEU A 234 16.51 1.27 -19.66
C LEU A 234 16.98 1.37 -18.20
N LEU A 235 17.71 0.38 -17.67
CA LEU A 235 18.22 0.42 -16.30
C LEU A 235 19.75 0.35 -16.31
N PRO A 236 20.46 1.49 -16.31
CA PRO A 236 21.92 1.53 -16.31
C PRO A 236 22.48 1.20 -14.92
N ILE A 237 22.32 -0.05 -14.46
CA ILE A 237 22.66 -0.50 -13.09
C ILE A 237 24.13 -0.22 -12.71
N LYS A 238 25.03 -0.08 -13.68
CA LYS A 238 26.45 0.21 -13.46
C LYS A 238 26.72 1.66 -13.05
N ASP A 239 25.84 2.59 -13.42
CA ASP A 239 25.95 4.01 -13.10
C ASP A 239 24.78 4.44 -12.21
N ARG A 240 25.11 4.80 -10.97
CA ARG A 240 24.11 5.12 -9.95
C ARG A 240 23.35 6.41 -10.27
N ASP A 241 24.02 7.41 -10.81
CA ASP A 241 23.41 8.72 -11.05
C ASP A 241 22.45 8.64 -12.25
N SER A 242 22.90 8.04 -13.35
CA SER A 242 22.02 7.72 -14.49
C SER A 242 20.85 6.81 -14.09
N LEU A 243 21.08 5.79 -13.25
CA LEU A 243 20.00 4.91 -12.78
C LEU A 243 18.95 5.68 -11.99
N ARG A 244 19.38 6.62 -11.14
CA ARG A 244 18.47 7.46 -10.37
C ARG A 244 17.62 8.34 -11.29
N GLU A 245 18.24 9.04 -12.23
CA GLU A 245 17.55 9.89 -13.21
C GLU A 245 16.49 9.10 -13.97
N THR A 246 16.84 7.91 -14.49
CA THR A 246 15.86 7.06 -15.17
C THR A 246 14.75 6.56 -14.25
N CYS A 247 15.03 6.29 -12.96
CA CYS A 247 13.98 5.91 -12.02
C CYS A 247 13.03 7.09 -11.73
N ASP A 248 13.53 8.31 -11.64
CA ASP A 248 12.72 9.51 -11.43
C ASP A 248 11.82 9.77 -12.66
N GLU A 249 12.40 9.66 -13.86
CA GLU A 249 11.69 9.73 -15.15
C GLU A 249 10.58 8.68 -15.30
N LEU A 250 10.87 7.42 -14.93
CA LEU A 250 9.89 6.33 -14.96
C LEU A 250 8.77 6.52 -13.95
N GLN A 251 9.09 7.08 -12.78
CA GLN A 251 8.09 7.42 -11.77
C GLN A 251 7.15 8.52 -12.26
N GLU A 252 7.69 9.57 -12.89
CA GLU A 252 6.91 10.65 -13.47
C GLU A 252 5.99 10.14 -14.58
N TRP A 253 6.52 9.32 -15.50
CA TRP A 253 5.70 8.68 -16.54
C TRP A 253 4.57 7.84 -15.95
N LEU A 254 4.85 7.04 -14.91
CA LEU A 254 3.84 6.21 -14.25
C LEU A 254 2.77 7.05 -13.57
N ALA A 255 3.14 8.20 -12.97
CA ALA A 255 2.20 9.15 -12.39
C ALA A 255 1.31 9.78 -13.47
N LEU A 256 1.87 10.18 -14.61
CA LEU A 256 1.09 10.72 -15.74
C LEU A 256 0.13 9.67 -16.31
N ALA A 257 0.54 8.40 -16.38
CA ALA A 257 -0.32 7.28 -16.75
C ALA A 257 -1.45 7.06 -15.72
N SER A 258 -1.14 7.15 -14.42
CA SER A 258 -2.16 7.10 -13.36
C SER A 258 -3.14 8.29 -13.43
N LEU A 259 -2.70 9.47 -13.88
CA LEU A 259 -3.57 10.63 -14.08
C LEU A 259 -4.41 10.55 -15.37
N GLY A 260 -4.03 9.69 -16.33
CA GLY A 260 -4.64 9.69 -17.67
C GLY A 260 -4.25 10.94 -18.47
N SER A 261 -3.03 11.42 -18.26
CA SER A 261 -2.52 12.65 -18.87
C SER A 261 -2.34 12.50 -20.38
N GLU A 262 -2.64 13.54 -21.15
CA GLU A 262 -2.40 13.55 -22.60
C GLU A 262 -0.92 13.66 -22.96
N ARG A 263 -0.06 14.08 -22.02
CA ARG A 263 1.39 14.31 -22.27
C ARG A 263 2.16 13.03 -22.63
N ILE A 264 1.59 11.85 -22.39
CA ILE A 264 2.20 10.54 -22.72
C ILE A 264 1.64 9.93 -24.01
N LEU A 265 0.77 10.63 -24.74
CA LEU A 265 0.18 10.15 -25.98
C LEU A 265 1.14 10.37 -27.16
N GLU A 266 1.10 9.48 -28.15
CA GLU A 266 1.92 9.56 -29.36
C GLU A 266 1.69 10.84 -30.16
N ASN A 267 0.42 11.27 -30.24
CA ASN A 267 -0.01 12.45 -31.00
C ASN A 267 -0.02 13.73 -30.18
N ASP A 268 0.69 13.73 -29.05
CA ASP A 268 0.82 14.92 -28.23
C ASP A 268 1.55 16.05 -28.99
N SER A 269 1.00 17.26 -28.88
CA SER A 269 1.45 18.46 -29.61
C SER A 269 1.41 19.72 -28.74
N ILE A 270 1.62 19.57 -27.43
CA ILE A 270 1.66 20.70 -26.51
C ILE A 270 2.74 21.71 -26.89
N ASP A 271 2.44 22.98 -26.65
CA ASP A 271 3.44 24.03 -26.75
C ASP A 271 4.58 23.78 -25.74
N PRO A 272 5.84 23.69 -26.18
CA PRO A 272 6.99 23.52 -25.30
C PRO A 272 7.14 24.65 -24.25
N TYR A 273 6.53 25.81 -24.47
CA TYR A 273 6.44 26.88 -23.47
C TYR A 273 5.57 26.48 -22.26
N LEU A 274 4.53 25.65 -22.48
CA LEU A 274 3.62 25.18 -21.43
C LEU A 274 4.12 23.92 -20.74
N SER A 275 4.72 22.99 -21.49
CA SER A 275 5.23 21.73 -20.95
C SER A 275 6.46 21.27 -21.71
N ARG A 276 7.54 21.03 -20.98
CA ARG A 276 8.78 20.44 -21.52
C ARG A 276 8.92 18.95 -21.24
N TYR A 277 7.89 18.34 -20.64
CA TYR A 277 7.89 16.92 -20.36
C TYR A 277 8.04 16.12 -21.67
N GLU A 278 8.91 15.12 -21.64
CA GLU A 278 9.09 14.15 -22.71
C GLU A 278 9.14 12.74 -22.12
N VAL A 279 8.59 11.77 -22.86
CA VAL A 279 8.58 10.37 -22.39
C VAL A 279 10.01 9.81 -22.36
N PRO A 280 10.38 9.05 -21.31
CA PRO A 280 11.74 8.52 -21.15
C PRO A 280 12.17 7.68 -22.35
N LEU A 281 13.35 7.96 -22.92
CA LEU A 281 13.87 7.30 -24.12
C LEU A 281 12.85 7.31 -25.28
N ARG A 282 12.20 8.46 -25.55
CA ARG A 282 11.12 8.59 -26.55
C ARG A 282 11.40 7.92 -27.89
N ASN A 283 12.64 8.03 -28.40
CA ASN A 283 13.03 7.45 -29.70
C ASN A 283 12.91 5.91 -29.75
N GLU A 284 12.95 5.24 -28.60
CA GLU A 284 12.80 3.79 -28.46
C GLU A 284 11.37 3.37 -28.04
N CYS A 285 10.51 4.35 -27.71
CA CYS A 285 9.16 4.08 -27.24
C CYS A 285 8.27 3.53 -28.35
N LYS A 286 7.30 2.71 -27.96
CA LYS A 286 6.25 2.21 -28.84
C LYS A 286 4.89 2.64 -28.32
N ALA A 287 4.03 3.11 -29.22
CA ALA A 287 2.65 3.40 -28.90
C ALA A 287 1.90 2.11 -28.61
N SER A 288 1.23 2.03 -27.46
CA SER A 288 0.39 0.90 -27.09
C SER A 288 -0.87 1.35 -26.37
N ASN A 289 -1.91 0.52 -26.38
CA ASN A 289 -3.12 0.78 -25.60
C ASN A 289 -2.94 0.20 -24.20
N LEU A 290 -3.26 0.99 -23.18
CA LEU A 290 -3.14 0.60 -21.77
C LEU A 290 -4.51 0.55 -21.10
N VAL A 291 -4.65 -0.30 -20.10
CA VAL A 291 -5.81 -0.34 -19.21
C VAL A 291 -5.34 -0.01 -17.80
N ARG A 292 -5.99 0.96 -17.18
CA ARG A 292 -5.87 1.31 -15.76
C ARG A 292 -7.08 0.77 -15.03
N VAL A 293 -6.86 -0.15 -14.09
CA VAL A 293 -7.89 -0.65 -13.18
C VAL A 293 -7.69 -0.03 -11.81
N THR A 294 -8.72 0.61 -11.27
CA THR A 294 -8.65 1.35 -10.01
C THR A 294 -9.61 0.78 -8.97
N TRP A 295 -9.13 0.56 -7.76
CA TRP A 295 -9.93 0.25 -6.58
C TRP A 295 -9.81 1.39 -5.57
N ARG A 296 -10.93 1.75 -4.94
CA ARG A 296 -10.99 2.76 -3.87
C ARG A 296 -11.76 2.20 -2.68
N GLY A 297 -11.23 2.40 -1.48
CA GLY A 297 -11.86 1.93 -0.25
C GLY A 297 -10.83 1.74 0.86
N LEU A 298 -11.09 0.82 1.79
CA LEU A 298 -10.07 0.30 2.71
C LEU A 298 -9.64 -1.07 2.19
N MET A 299 -8.36 -1.24 1.87
CA MET A 299 -7.80 -2.50 1.36
C MET A 299 -6.61 -2.95 2.23
N PRO A 300 -6.66 -4.17 2.80
CA PRO A 300 -5.53 -4.75 3.52
C PRO A 300 -4.34 -5.06 2.62
N SER A 301 -3.13 -5.02 3.18
CA SER A 301 -1.89 -5.43 2.47
C SER A 301 -1.95 -6.85 1.91
N SER A 302 -2.64 -7.77 2.59
CA SER A 302 -2.83 -9.15 2.12
C SER A 302 -3.61 -9.22 0.80
N TRP A 303 -4.64 -8.37 0.65
CA TRP A 303 -5.41 -8.29 -0.59
C TRP A 303 -4.56 -7.72 -1.74
N VAL A 304 -3.78 -6.66 -1.46
CA VAL A 304 -2.86 -6.09 -2.47
C VAL A 304 -1.76 -7.07 -2.85
N MET A 305 -1.24 -7.84 -1.89
CA MET A 305 -0.28 -8.91 -2.15
C MET A 305 -0.87 -9.99 -3.05
N ASN A 306 -2.10 -10.42 -2.78
CA ASN A 306 -2.80 -11.39 -3.64
C ASN A 306 -2.98 -10.85 -5.06
N LEU A 307 -3.36 -9.57 -5.22
CA LEU A 307 -3.40 -8.91 -6.53
C LEU A 307 -2.04 -8.92 -7.23
N PHE A 308 -0.99 -8.49 -6.54
CA PHE A 308 0.37 -8.45 -7.10
C PHE A 308 0.83 -9.84 -7.59
N ILE A 309 0.65 -10.89 -6.78
CA ILE A 309 1.04 -12.26 -7.12
C ILE A 309 0.17 -12.80 -8.27
N SER A 310 -1.13 -12.50 -8.27
CA SER A 310 -2.05 -12.94 -9.32
C SER A 310 -1.69 -12.32 -10.66
N VAL A 311 -1.44 -11.01 -10.68
CA VAL A 311 -0.97 -10.29 -11.87
C VAL A 311 0.36 -10.86 -12.34
N LEU A 312 1.33 -11.05 -11.43
CA LEU A 312 2.66 -11.54 -11.78
C LEU A 312 2.65 -12.93 -12.44
N ARG A 313 1.76 -13.82 -11.98
CA ARG A 313 1.61 -15.17 -12.54
C ARG A 313 0.95 -15.19 -13.90
N ASN A 314 -0.05 -14.35 -14.09
CA ASN A 314 -0.80 -14.31 -15.34
C ASN A 314 -0.10 -13.45 -16.41
N CYS A 315 0.60 -12.37 -16.02
CA CYS A 315 1.36 -11.48 -16.91
C CYS A 315 2.74 -12.06 -17.31
N GLY A 316 2.83 -13.37 -17.55
CA GLY A 316 4.09 -14.07 -17.71
C GLY A 316 4.04 -15.59 -17.96
N SER A 317 2.86 -16.19 -18.08
CA SER A 317 2.74 -17.60 -18.42
C SER A 317 3.32 -17.86 -19.82
N GLN A 318 3.99 -19.00 -20.04
CA GLN A 318 4.69 -19.36 -21.28
C GLN A 318 3.83 -19.30 -22.56
N SER A 319 2.51 -19.21 -22.43
CA SER A 319 1.57 -19.01 -23.53
C SER A 319 1.46 -17.55 -24.01
N MET A 320 1.94 -16.59 -23.22
CA MET A 320 1.93 -15.17 -23.53
C MET A 320 3.35 -14.73 -23.87
N ASN A 321 3.50 -13.93 -24.92
CA ASN A 321 4.80 -13.37 -25.30
C ASN A 321 5.49 -12.79 -24.04
N ALA A 322 6.71 -13.23 -23.74
CA ALA A 322 7.44 -12.91 -22.49
C ALA A 322 7.77 -11.40 -22.28
N ASN A 323 7.18 -10.53 -23.09
CA ASN A 323 7.47 -9.11 -23.22
C ASN A 323 6.50 -8.18 -22.47
N HIS A 324 5.66 -8.72 -21.57
CA HIS A 324 4.63 -7.91 -20.90
C HIS A 324 5.10 -7.33 -19.57
N TRP A 325 4.77 -6.06 -19.34
CA TRP A 325 5.03 -5.30 -18.12
C TRP A 325 3.72 -4.98 -17.39
N PHE A 326 3.80 -4.60 -16.11
CA PHE A 326 2.68 -3.97 -15.41
C PHE A 326 3.20 -3.00 -14.35
N GLY A 327 2.41 -1.98 -14.05
CA GLY A 327 2.61 -1.04 -12.95
C GLY A 327 1.52 -1.22 -11.89
N LEU A 328 1.91 -1.30 -10.62
CA LEU A 328 1.02 -1.31 -9.47
C LEU A 328 1.30 -0.05 -8.65
N LEU A 329 0.34 0.85 -8.53
CA LEU A 329 0.43 2.04 -7.69
C LEU A 329 -0.53 1.89 -6.52
N VAL A 330 -0.05 2.19 -5.31
CA VAL A 330 -0.81 2.04 -4.08
C VAL A 330 -0.64 3.29 -3.25
N SER A 331 -1.75 3.94 -2.93
CA SER A 331 -1.79 5.07 -1.99
C SER A 331 -2.34 4.58 -0.66
N ALA A 332 -1.58 4.81 0.41
CA ALA A 332 -1.98 4.50 1.76
C ALA A 332 -3.07 5.48 2.25
N MET A 333 -3.78 5.09 3.29
CA MET A 333 -4.50 6.05 4.11
C MET A 333 -3.44 6.83 4.89
N GLY A 334 -3.32 8.15 4.68
CA GLY A 334 -2.40 9.05 5.42
C GLY A 334 -2.70 9.18 6.92
N LYS A 335 -3.37 8.18 7.51
CA LYS A 335 -3.90 8.13 8.87
C LYS A 335 -3.16 7.12 9.78
N ASP A 336 -2.24 6.30 9.28
CA ASP A 336 -1.54 5.30 10.10
C ASP A 336 -0.52 5.96 11.03
N ALA A 337 -0.65 5.73 12.33
CA ALA A 337 -0.27 6.65 13.40
C ALA A 337 1.25 6.86 13.61
N VAL A 338 2.13 6.15 12.89
CA VAL A 338 3.55 6.07 13.28
C VAL A 338 4.54 6.24 12.14
N ASP A 339 4.22 5.81 10.91
CA ASP A 339 5.28 5.58 9.91
C ASP A 339 5.34 6.59 8.75
N GLY A 340 4.42 7.56 8.65
CA GLY A 340 4.43 8.55 7.55
C GLY A 340 4.36 7.91 6.15
N LYS A 341 3.85 6.69 6.05
CA LYS A 341 3.84 5.90 4.81
C LYS A 341 2.69 6.34 3.91
N ASP A 342 2.99 7.04 2.83
CA ASP A 342 2.00 7.57 1.89
C ASP A 342 1.63 6.57 0.78
N GLY A 343 2.47 5.56 0.58
CA GLY A 343 2.21 4.49 -0.37
C GLY A 343 3.46 4.02 -1.09
N TYR A 344 3.26 3.29 -2.18
CA TYR A 344 4.35 2.78 -3.00
C TYR A 344 3.89 2.57 -4.43
N SER A 345 4.85 2.43 -5.34
CA SER A 345 4.61 2.06 -6.73
C SER A 345 5.61 1.00 -7.15
N VAL A 346 5.17 0.05 -7.96
CA VAL A 346 5.99 -1.05 -8.45
C VAL A 346 5.79 -1.17 -9.95
N ILE A 347 6.86 -1.08 -10.72
CA ILE A 347 6.87 -1.51 -12.11
C ILE A 347 7.58 -2.84 -12.19
N ALA A 348 6.88 -3.85 -12.67
CA ALA A 348 7.46 -5.14 -13.01
C ALA A 348 7.77 -5.14 -14.52
N LEU A 349 9.06 -5.14 -14.86
CA LEU A 349 9.53 -5.14 -16.25
C LEU A 349 9.30 -6.49 -16.92
N PRO A 350 9.34 -6.62 -18.25
CA PRO A 350 9.26 -7.91 -18.92
C PRO A 350 10.39 -8.88 -18.51
N PHE A 351 10.23 -10.13 -18.92
CA PHE A 351 11.29 -11.13 -18.80
C PHE A 351 12.46 -10.74 -19.70
N ALA A 352 13.68 -10.76 -19.16
CA ALA A 352 14.87 -10.50 -19.98
C ALA A 352 15.02 -11.65 -20.98
N SER A 353 14.89 -11.37 -22.28
CA SER A 353 15.25 -12.35 -23.31
C SER A 353 16.74 -12.66 -23.13
N SER A 354 17.09 -13.90 -22.75
CA SER A 354 18.46 -14.36 -22.95
C SER A 354 18.70 -14.34 -24.46
N ARG A 355 19.43 -13.35 -24.97
CA ARG A 355 20.05 -13.54 -26.28
C ARG A 355 20.95 -14.76 -26.12
N LEU A 356 20.70 -15.78 -26.94
CA LEU A 356 21.64 -16.87 -27.14
C LEU A 356 22.89 -16.21 -27.73
N GLU A 357 23.88 -15.92 -26.88
CA GLU A 357 25.24 -15.87 -27.36
C GLU A 357 25.59 -17.32 -27.70
N GLU A 358 25.60 -17.63 -29.00
CA GLU A 358 26.24 -18.83 -29.52
C GLU A 358 27.74 -18.73 -29.22
N GLU A 359 28.13 -18.99 -27.97
CA GLU A 359 29.49 -19.41 -27.67
C GLU A 359 29.48 -20.94 -27.61
N GLU A 360 30.03 -21.56 -28.64
CA GLU A 360 30.41 -22.97 -28.64
C GLU A 360 31.33 -23.24 -27.45
N GLY A 361 30.77 -23.80 -26.38
CA GLY A 361 31.48 -24.10 -25.15
C GLY A 361 30.71 -25.10 -24.30
N ASP A 362 30.98 -26.37 -24.57
CA ASP A 362 30.43 -27.55 -23.89
C ASP A 362 30.54 -27.41 -22.35
N SER A 363 29.44 -27.03 -21.69
CA SER A 363 29.33 -27.08 -20.23
C SER A 363 27.88 -27.28 -19.79
N ILE A 364 27.71 -28.25 -18.90
CA ILE A 364 26.47 -28.85 -18.41
C ILE A 364 25.37 -27.83 -18.09
N ASP A 365 24.24 -27.98 -18.78
CA ASP A 365 22.97 -27.25 -18.71
C ASP A 365 22.58 -26.74 -17.30
N LYS A 366 22.84 -25.46 -17.04
CA LYS A 366 21.95 -24.64 -16.21
C LYS A 366 21.23 -23.68 -17.13
N LYS A 367 20.02 -24.04 -17.58
CA LYS A 367 19.13 -23.10 -18.28
C LYS A 367 19.07 -21.79 -17.50
N PRO A 368 19.40 -20.64 -18.08
CA PRO A 368 19.32 -19.36 -17.38
C PRO A 368 17.86 -19.16 -16.96
N SER A 369 17.60 -19.16 -15.65
CA SER A 369 16.25 -18.88 -15.17
C SER A 369 15.93 -17.44 -15.51
N CYS A 370 14.99 -17.23 -16.42
CA CYS A 370 14.60 -15.88 -16.80
C CYS A 370 13.92 -15.19 -15.60
N GLN A 371 14.63 -14.24 -14.98
CA GLN A 371 14.12 -13.50 -13.83
C GLN A 371 13.61 -12.15 -14.27
N ARG A 372 12.42 -11.80 -13.77
CA ARG A 372 11.78 -10.52 -14.03
C ARG A 372 12.45 -9.42 -13.20
N ARG A 373 12.84 -8.31 -13.83
CA ARG A 373 13.33 -7.12 -13.10
C ARG A 373 12.16 -6.29 -12.58
N PHE A 374 12.39 -5.52 -11.52
CA PHE A 374 11.41 -4.57 -11.00
C PHE A 374 12.08 -3.27 -10.56
N VAL A 375 11.29 -2.21 -10.53
CA VAL A 375 11.58 -0.95 -9.83
C VAL A 375 10.43 -0.69 -8.85
N CYS A 376 10.77 -0.37 -7.61
CA CYS A 376 9.82 -0.11 -6.53
C CYS A 376 10.16 1.24 -5.89
N TRP A 377 9.18 2.13 -5.82
CA TRP A 377 9.25 3.41 -5.12
C TRP A 377 8.39 3.32 -3.86
N GLU A 378 8.95 3.63 -2.70
CA GLU A 378 8.22 3.72 -1.44
C GLU A 378 8.21 5.18 -0.99
N TYR A 379 7.01 5.72 -0.78
CA TYR A 379 6.77 7.12 -0.45
C TYR A 379 6.56 7.24 1.06
N VAL A 380 7.45 7.97 1.69
CA VAL A 380 7.37 8.30 3.11
C VAL A 380 7.20 9.81 3.21
N GLY A 381 5.99 10.25 3.51
CA GLY A 381 5.69 11.63 3.84
C GLY A 381 6.49 12.08 5.05
N GLY A 382 6.84 13.37 5.09
CA GLY A 382 7.38 13.96 6.30
C GLY A 382 6.35 13.89 7.44
N ASN A 383 6.77 14.06 8.69
CA ASN A 383 5.89 14.19 9.87
C ASN A 383 5.03 15.47 9.87
N VAL A 384 4.68 15.96 8.69
CA VAL A 384 3.87 17.16 8.50
C VAL A 384 2.43 16.70 8.45
N ALA A 385 1.62 17.19 9.39
CA ALA A 385 0.19 17.31 9.18
C ALA A 385 0.00 18.15 7.91
N SER A 386 -0.11 17.48 6.76
CA SER A 386 -0.41 18.13 5.49
C SER A 386 -1.82 18.71 5.58
N PHE A 387 -1.90 20.01 5.26
CA PHE A 387 -3.04 20.89 5.50
C PHE A 387 -4.32 20.50 4.76
#